data_AF-A0A2M7EJR4-F1
#
_entry.id   AF-A0A2M7EJR4-F1
#
_cell.length_a   1.000
_cell.length_b   1.000
_cell.length_c   1.000
_cell.angle_alpha   90.00
_cell.angle_beta   90.00
_cell.angle_gamma   90.00
#
_symmetry.space_group_name_H-M   'P 1'
#
loop_
_entity.id
_entity.type
_entity.pdbx_description
1 polymer ?
#
loop_
_entity_poly.entity_id
_entity_poly.type
_entity_poly.pdbx_seq_one_letter_code
_entity_poly.pdbx_strand_id
1 'polypeptide(L)'
;VADYVILKGDIRLPNTHIKIIIKEEIKELIKLTEQKTKTIITLHYFDGTPPVINNSHTTSQIVRYFQTRPDVSFKLQTSGLFSYGCEDFAYISEKVPSTIALIGTGGTYDLHEENCTISDQGTINAYLYFKTLVDWFVQS
;
A
#
# COMPACT_ATOMS: atom_id res chain seq x y z
N VAL A 1 29.64 -28.27 -13.40
CA VAL A 1 29.47 -27.10 -12.49
C VAL A 1 28.92 -25.98 -13.33
N ALA A 2 27.95 -25.20 -12.85
CA ALA A 2 27.37 -24.10 -13.63
C ALA A 2 28.30 -22.88 -13.62
N ASP A 3 28.43 -22.20 -14.77
CA ASP A 3 29.32 -21.04 -14.91
C ASP A 3 28.69 -19.74 -14.39
N TYR A 4 27.36 -19.65 -14.39
CA TYR A 4 26.63 -18.50 -13.87
C TYR A 4 25.22 -18.88 -13.42
N VAL A 5 24.61 -18.00 -12.63
CA VAL A 5 23.20 -18.05 -12.23
C VAL A 5 22.59 -16.66 -12.34
N ILE A 6 21.28 -16.59 -12.56
CA ILE A 6 20.53 -15.33 -12.56
C ILE A 6 19.50 -15.41 -11.45
N LEU A 7 19.54 -14.44 -10.53
CA LEU A 7 18.56 -14.28 -9.47
C LEU A 7 17.67 -13.08 -9.79
N LYS A 8 16.36 -13.27 -9.65
CA LYS A 8 15.34 -12.21 -9.80
C LYS A 8 14.41 -12.26 -8.61
N GLY A 9 13.92 -11.10 -8.18
CA GLY A 9 12.97 -10.99 -7.09
C GLY A 9 12.49 -9.57 -6.92
N ASP A 10 11.50 -9.41 -6.05
CA ASP A 10 10.85 -8.15 -5.72
C ASP A 10 11.04 -7.81 -4.26
N ILE A 11 11.09 -6.51 -3.94
CA ILE A 11 11.22 -6.01 -2.57
C ILE A 11 10.00 -5.15 -2.28
N ARG A 12 9.27 -5.50 -1.21
CA ARG A 12 8.09 -4.76 -0.76
C ARG A 12 8.34 -4.22 0.64
N LEU A 13 8.19 -2.91 0.83
CA LEU A 13 8.57 -2.23 2.06
C LEU A 13 7.42 -1.36 2.59
N PRO A 14 7.20 -1.33 3.91
CA PRO A 14 6.07 -0.61 4.49
C PRO A 14 6.29 0.91 4.60
N ASN A 15 7.53 1.38 4.50
CA ASN A 15 7.85 2.80 4.54
C ASN A 15 9.07 3.13 3.67
N THR A 16 9.18 4.41 3.30
CA THR A 16 10.22 4.93 2.41
C THR A 16 11.61 4.98 3.04
N HIS A 17 11.71 5.10 4.37
CA HIS A 17 13.00 5.15 5.06
C HIS A 17 13.75 3.81 4.98
N ILE A 18 13.03 2.70 5.16
CA ILE A 18 13.60 1.34 5.08
C ILE A 18 14.13 1.05 3.67
N LYS A 19 13.57 1.67 2.62
CA LYS A 19 14.03 1.48 1.23
C LYS A 19 15.49 1.83 1.03
N ILE A 20 15.95 2.93 1.64
CA ILE A 20 17.35 3.37 1.52
C ILE A 20 18.26 2.36 2.22
N ILE A 21 17.87 1.94 3.43
CA ILE A 21 18.62 0.97 4.23
C ILE A 21 18.76 -0.35 3.48
N ILE A 22 17.66 -0.93 2.99
CA ILE A 22 17.67 -2.21 2.28
C ILE A 22 18.53 -2.15 1.00
N LYS A 23 18.50 -1.03 0.28
CA LYS A 23 19.32 -0.85 -0.92
C LYS A 23 20.82 -0.88 -0.60
N GLU A 24 21.24 -0.24 0.50
CA GLU A 24 22.64 -0.27 0.93
C GLU A 24 23.05 -1.64 1.50
N GLU A 25 22.18 -2.29 2.27
CA GLU A 25 22.40 -3.65 2.78
C GLU A 25 22.60 -4.67 1.65
N ILE A 26 21.82 -4.59 0.56
CA ILE A 26 21.99 -5.46 -0.60
C ILE A 26 23.37 -5.26 -1.25
N LYS A 27 23.83 -4.01 -1.38
CA LYS A 27 25.15 -3.73 -1.95
C LYS A 27 26.27 -4.27 -1.07
N GLU A 28 26.17 -4.14 0.25
CA GLU A 28 27.18 -4.66 1.17
C GLU A 28 27.19 -6.20 1.17
N LEU A 29 26.02 -6.84 1.15
CA LEU A 29 25.91 -8.30 1.03
C LEU A 29 26.56 -8.81 -0.26
N ILE A 30 26.37 -8.12 -1.38
CA ILE A 30 27.01 -8.47 -2.66
C ILE A 30 28.53 -8.41 -2.52
N LYS A 31 29.06 -7.30 -2.00
CA LYS A 31 30.51 -7.10 -1.81
C LYS A 31 31.12 -8.20 -0.93
N LEU A 32 30.48 -8.53 0.19
CA LEU A 32 30.93 -9.61 1.08
C LEU A 32 30.89 -10.98 0.39
N THR A 33 29.87 -11.21 -0.44
CA THR A 33 29.72 -12.46 -1.20
C THR A 33 30.80 -12.60 -2.26
N GLU A 34 31.07 -11.55 -3.03
CA GLU A 34 32.15 -11.53 -4.03
C GLU A 34 33.51 -11.79 -3.37
N GLN A 35 33.81 -11.15 -2.23
CA GLN A 35 35.06 -11.37 -1.49
C GLN A 35 35.23 -12.82 -1.02
N LYS A 36 34.14 -13.43 -0.51
CA LYS A 36 34.18 -14.79 0.03
C LYS A 36 34.24 -15.87 -1.05
N THR A 37 33.56 -15.64 -2.17
CA THR A 37 33.35 -16.66 -3.21
C THR A 37 34.20 -16.46 -4.45
N LYS A 38 34.85 -15.29 -4.59
CA LYS A 38 35.59 -14.87 -5.79
C LYS A 38 34.72 -14.86 -7.06
N THR A 39 33.41 -14.70 -6.89
CA THR A 39 32.47 -14.50 -8.00
C THR A 39 32.37 -13.02 -8.36
N ILE A 40 31.79 -12.73 -9.52
CA ILE A 40 31.45 -11.38 -9.96
C ILE A 40 29.93 -11.29 -9.98
N ILE A 41 29.36 -10.29 -9.33
CA ILE A 41 27.92 -10.11 -9.18
C ILE A 41 27.54 -8.74 -9.75
N THR A 42 26.66 -8.72 -10.75
CA THR A 42 26.09 -7.48 -11.31
C THR A 42 24.68 -7.28 -10.78
N LEU A 43 24.44 -6.17 -10.08
CA LEU A 43 23.12 -5.81 -9.56
C LEU A 43 22.39 -4.86 -10.52
N HIS A 44 21.21 -5.29 -10.98
CA HIS A 44 20.23 -4.43 -11.65
C HIS A 44 19.08 -4.13 -10.67
N TYR A 45 19.12 -2.95 -10.04
CA TYR A 45 18.12 -2.53 -9.05
C TYR A 45 17.21 -1.45 -9.63
N PHE A 46 15.90 -1.70 -9.64
CA PHE A 46 14.89 -0.76 -10.09
C PHE A 46 13.98 -0.41 -8.92
N ASP A 47 13.77 0.89 -8.70
CA ASP A 47 12.85 1.35 -7.68
C ASP A 47 11.40 1.08 -8.14
N GLY A 48 10.66 0.30 -7.37
CA GLY A 48 9.23 0.04 -7.61
C GLY A 48 8.31 1.14 -7.06
N THR A 49 7.01 0.85 -7.07
CA THR A 49 5.96 1.72 -6.52
C THR A 49 6.24 2.03 -5.03
N PRO A 50 6.16 3.30 -4.61
CA PRO A 50 6.32 3.66 -3.20
C PRO A 50 5.16 3.10 -2.34
N PRO A 51 5.34 2.98 -1.02
CA PRO A 51 4.24 2.61 -0.14
C PRO A 51 3.21 3.74 -0.04
N VAL A 52 1.93 3.40 0.02
CA VAL A 52 0.88 4.38 0.33
C VAL A 52 0.94 4.73 1.81
N ILE A 53 1.17 6.00 2.12
CA ILE A 53 1.21 6.50 3.50
C ILE A 53 0.09 7.53 3.67
N ASN A 54 -0.92 7.17 4.44
CA ASN A 54 -2.01 8.08 4.78
C ASN A 54 -1.50 9.23 5.67
N ASN A 55 -1.83 10.47 5.29
CA ASN A 55 -1.52 11.64 6.11
C ASN A 55 -2.30 11.56 7.43
N SER A 56 -1.59 11.58 8.56
CA SER A 56 -2.20 11.37 9.88
C SER A 56 -3.21 12.46 10.25
N HIS A 57 -2.96 13.71 9.87
CA HIS A 57 -3.84 14.83 10.17
C HIS A 57 -5.15 14.75 9.39
N THR A 58 -5.08 14.67 8.07
CA THR A 58 -6.25 14.53 7.17
C THR A 58 -7.06 13.29 7.52
N THR A 59 -6.40 12.15 7.72
CA THR A 59 -7.06 10.90 8.10
C THR A 59 -7.81 11.04 9.44
N SER A 60 -7.21 11.70 10.44
CA SER A 60 -7.85 11.90 11.73
C SER A 60 -9.09 12.80 11.65
N GLN A 61 -9.07 13.82 10.79
CA GLN A 61 -10.23 14.69 10.56
C GLN A 61 -11.37 13.92 9.89
N ILE A 62 -11.07 13.15 8.85
CA ILE A 62 -12.06 12.30 8.16
C ILE A 62 -12.65 11.29 9.15
N VAL A 63 -11.82 10.57 9.91
CA VAL A 63 -12.29 9.59 10.92
C VAL A 63 -13.23 10.23 11.93
N ARG A 64 -12.87 11.40 12.47
CA ARG A 64 -13.73 12.13 13.42
C ARG A 64 -15.07 12.52 12.80
N TYR A 65 -15.07 12.97 11.56
CA TYR A 65 -16.31 13.30 10.85
C TYR A 65 -17.20 12.08 10.67
N PHE A 66 -16.65 10.95 10.21
CA PHE A 66 -17.45 9.73 10.04
C PHE A 66 -18.02 9.21 11.37
N GLN A 67 -17.32 9.42 12.49
CA GLN A 67 -17.82 9.07 13.82
C GLN A 67 -19.04 9.89 14.27
N THR A 68 -19.29 11.06 13.69
CA THR A 68 -20.49 11.87 13.98
C THR A 68 -21.68 11.53 13.06
N ARG A 69 -21.53 10.55 12.17
CA ARG A 69 -22.53 10.16 11.16
C ARG A 69 -23.15 8.79 11.47
N PRO A 70 -24.04 8.69 12.48
CA PRO A 70 -24.72 7.43 12.80
C PRO A 70 -25.70 6.97 11.70
N ASP A 71 -26.00 7.85 10.75
CA ASP A 71 -26.86 7.58 9.58
C ASP A 71 -26.17 6.72 8.51
N VAL A 72 -24.86 6.54 8.60
CA VAL A 72 -24.09 5.74 7.65
C VAL A 72 -24.18 4.25 8.02
N SER A 73 -24.58 3.41 7.07
CA SER A 73 -24.91 2.00 7.32
C SER A 73 -23.72 1.05 7.47
N PHE A 74 -22.49 1.51 7.24
CA PHE A 74 -21.29 0.68 7.36
C PHE A 74 -20.50 0.99 8.64
N LYS A 75 -19.77 -0.02 9.12
CA LYS A 75 -18.88 0.12 10.27
C LYS A 75 -17.54 0.72 9.85
N LEU A 76 -17.15 1.81 10.48
CA LEU A 76 -15.80 2.35 10.37
C LEU A 76 -14.82 1.48 11.17
N GLN A 77 -13.74 1.03 10.54
CA GLN A 77 -12.63 0.36 11.20
C GLN A 77 -11.35 1.18 11.04
N THR A 78 -10.73 1.54 12.16
CA THR A 78 -9.52 2.38 12.21
C THR A 78 -8.24 1.60 12.45
N SER A 79 -8.33 0.35 12.90
CA SER A 79 -7.23 -0.60 12.88
C SER A 79 -7.03 -1.10 11.44
N GLY A 80 -6.20 -0.38 10.70
CA GLY A 80 -5.88 -0.70 9.31
C GLY A 80 -5.22 -2.07 9.19
N LEU A 81 -5.61 -2.81 8.17
CA LEU A 81 -4.84 -3.95 7.66
C LEU A 81 -3.74 -3.38 6.75
N PHE A 82 -2.49 -3.75 7.02
CA PHE A 82 -1.39 -3.44 6.11
C PHE A 82 -1.51 -4.34 4.87
N SER A 83 -1.47 -3.75 3.68
CA SER A 83 -1.42 -4.49 2.41
C SER A 83 -0.01 -4.45 1.85
N TYR A 84 0.47 -5.61 1.37
CA TYR A 84 1.68 -5.67 0.55
C TYR A 84 1.40 -5.34 -0.92
N GLY A 85 0.15 -5.11 -1.32
CA GLY A 85 -0.20 -4.70 -2.69
C GLY A 85 0.51 -3.41 -3.12
N CYS A 86 0.87 -3.31 -4.40
CA CYS A 86 1.37 -2.08 -4.98
C CYS A 86 0.17 -1.25 -5.44
N GLU A 87 0.11 0.02 -5.04
CA GLU A 87 -1.00 0.93 -5.33
C GLU A 87 -0.42 2.24 -5.88
N ASP A 88 -0.83 2.63 -7.09
CA ASP A 88 -0.23 3.76 -7.81
C ASP A 88 -0.65 5.12 -7.25
N PHE A 89 -1.73 5.15 -6.45
CA PHE A 89 -2.08 6.29 -5.60
C PHE A 89 -0.93 6.72 -4.68
N ALA A 90 0.03 5.83 -4.41
CA ALA A 90 1.23 6.15 -3.65
C ALA A 90 1.97 7.38 -4.21
N TYR A 91 2.07 7.51 -5.54
CA TYR A 91 2.72 8.65 -6.20
C TYR A 91 2.00 9.99 -5.99
N ILE A 92 0.69 9.96 -5.70
CA ILE A 92 -0.08 11.13 -5.29
C ILE A 92 0.17 11.41 -3.80
N SER A 93 0.08 10.37 -2.97
CA SER A 93 0.24 10.49 -1.51
C SER A 93 1.63 10.97 -1.08
N GLU A 94 2.67 10.76 -1.90
CA GLU A 94 4.01 11.31 -1.66
C GLU A 94 4.09 12.83 -1.86
N LYS A 95 3.19 13.41 -2.66
CA LYS A 95 3.25 14.82 -3.06
C LYS A 95 2.31 15.71 -2.29
N VAL A 96 1.15 15.20 -1.90
CA VAL A 96 0.10 15.98 -1.22
C VAL A 96 -0.53 15.18 -0.07
N PRO A 97 -0.95 15.84 1.03
CA PRO A 97 -1.68 15.19 2.10
C PRO A 97 -2.87 14.40 1.57
N SER A 98 -2.82 13.09 1.72
CA SER A 98 -3.76 12.16 1.10
C SER A 98 -4.19 11.07 2.08
N THR A 99 -5.40 10.56 1.88
CA THR A 99 -5.94 9.42 2.63
C THR A 99 -6.62 8.48 1.65
N ILE A 100 -6.22 7.21 1.64
CA ILE A 100 -6.96 6.11 1.01
C ILE A 100 -7.64 5.27 2.10
N ALA A 101 -8.84 4.77 1.81
CA ALA A 101 -9.54 3.83 2.67
C ALA A 101 -9.89 2.56 1.90
N LEU A 102 -9.92 1.43 2.61
CA LEU A 102 -10.44 0.18 2.08
C LEU A 102 -11.93 0.10 2.36
N ILE A 103 -12.71 -0.25 1.35
CA ILE A 103 -14.16 -0.43 1.46
C ILE A 103 -14.47 -1.92 1.41
N GLY A 104 -15.19 -2.42 2.41
CA GLY A 104 -15.62 -3.82 2.45
C GLY A 104 -16.57 -4.14 1.29
N THR A 105 -16.15 -5.02 0.39
CA THR A 105 -16.89 -5.38 -0.83
C THR A 105 -17.89 -6.52 -0.60
N GLY A 106 -17.78 -7.25 0.51
CA GLY A 106 -18.63 -8.39 0.85
C GLY A 106 -18.32 -9.68 0.07
N GLY A 107 -17.23 -9.71 -0.71
CA GLY A 107 -16.72 -10.92 -1.36
C GLY A 107 -15.94 -11.83 -0.41
N THR A 108 -15.78 -13.10 -0.79
CA THR A 108 -15.03 -14.12 -0.03
C THR A 108 -13.67 -14.47 -0.64
N TYR A 109 -13.35 -13.91 -1.81
CA TYR A 109 -12.11 -14.15 -2.55
C TYR A 109 -11.27 -12.88 -2.58
N ASP A 110 -9.95 -13.04 -2.62
CA ASP A 110 -9.04 -11.91 -2.67
C ASP A 110 -9.06 -11.22 -4.05
N LEU A 111 -8.47 -10.02 -4.10
CA LEU A 111 -8.24 -9.32 -5.36
C LEU A 111 -7.40 -10.17 -6.30
N HIS A 112 -7.74 -10.15 -7.59
CA HIS A 112 -7.10 -10.92 -8.67
C HIS A 112 -7.38 -12.44 -8.70
N GLU A 113 -8.19 -12.97 -7.78
CA GLU A 113 -8.73 -14.32 -7.94
C GLU A 113 -9.82 -14.37 -9.01
N GLU A 114 -9.92 -15.49 -9.73
CA GLU A 114 -10.93 -15.69 -10.80
C GLU A 114 -12.36 -15.48 -10.32
N ASN A 115 -12.63 -15.87 -9.06
CA ASN A 115 -13.94 -15.76 -8.43
C ASN A 115 -14.12 -14.47 -7.62
N CYS A 116 -13.25 -13.47 -7.80
CA CYS A 116 -13.38 -12.19 -7.11
C CYS A 116 -14.70 -11.51 -7.51
N THR A 117 -15.58 -11.29 -6.54
CA THR A 117 -16.88 -10.64 -6.72
C THR A 117 -17.07 -9.48 -5.75
N ILE A 118 -17.85 -8.49 -6.17
CA ILE A 118 -18.28 -7.37 -5.32
C ILE A 118 -19.78 -7.52 -5.10
N SER A 119 -20.23 -7.49 -3.85
CA SER A 119 -21.67 -7.52 -3.53
C SER A 119 -22.33 -6.17 -3.80
N ASP A 120 -23.63 -6.18 -4.12
CA ASP A 120 -24.42 -4.95 -4.29
C ASP A 120 -24.32 -4.04 -3.05
N GLN A 121 -24.34 -4.64 -1.85
CA GLN A 121 -24.16 -3.90 -0.60
C GLN A 121 -22.77 -3.24 -0.51
N GLY A 122 -21.72 -3.89 -1.03
CA GLY A 122 -20.38 -3.31 -1.15
C GLY A 122 -20.36 -2.06 -2.02
N THR A 123 -21.07 -2.09 -3.15
CA THR A 123 -21.23 -0.92 -4.04
C THR A 123 -22.00 0.21 -3.35
N ILE A 124 -23.07 -0.11 -2.62
CA ILE A 124 -23.83 0.88 -1.83
C ILE A 124 -22.94 1.51 -0.75
N ASN A 125 -22.15 0.71 -0.05
CA ASN A 125 -21.21 1.21 0.97
C ASN A 125 -20.18 2.15 0.37
N ALA A 126 -19.66 1.85 -0.83
CA ALA A 126 -18.72 2.72 -1.53
C ALA A 126 -19.37 4.07 -1.88
N TYR A 127 -20.60 4.06 -2.42
CA TYR A 127 -21.35 5.28 -2.68
C TYR A 127 -21.55 6.12 -1.42
N LEU A 128 -22.01 5.50 -0.32
CA LEU A 128 -22.24 6.19 0.94
C LEU A 128 -20.94 6.75 1.54
N TYR A 129 -19.83 6.03 1.40
CA TYR A 129 -18.51 6.49 1.82
C TYR A 129 -18.11 7.77 1.08
N PHE A 130 -18.12 7.75 -0.26
CA PHE A 130 -17.73 8.92 -1.05
C PHE A 130 -18.70 10.10 -0.89
N LYS A 131 -20.01 9.84 -0.81
CA LYS A 131 -20.98 10.90 -0.51
C LYS A 131 -20.67 11.58 0.82
N THR A 132 -20.43 10.80 1.87
CA THR A 132 -20.11 11.33 3.20
C THR A 132 -18.77 12.08 3.21
N LEU A 133 -17.80 11.60 2.43
CA LEU A 133 -16.50 12.26 2.29
C LEU A 133 -16.62 13.62 1.58
N VAL A 134 -17.47 13.73 0.55
CA VAL A 134 -17.78 15.01 -0.11
C VAL A 134 -18.51 15.95 0.86
N ASP A 135 -19.48 15.45 1.62
CA ASP A 135 -20.19 16.24 2.63
C ASP A 135 -19.22 16.82 3.68
N TRP A 136 -18.21 16.05 4.10
CA TRP A 136 -17.10 16.53 4.94
C TRP A 136 -16.28 17.61 4.26
N PHE A 137 -15.82 17.36 3.04
CA PHE A 137 -14.93 18.25 2.30
C PHE A 137 -15.55 19.63 2.03
N VAL A 138 -16.86 19.69 1.79
CA VAL A 138 -17.57 20.96 1.57
C VAL A 138 -17.75 21.76 2.87
N GLN A 139 -17.68 21.10 4.03
CA GLN A 139 -17.83 21.71 5.35
C GLN A 139 -16.50 22.04 6.05
N SER A 140 -15.38 21.51 5.53
CA SER A 140 -14.04 21.59 6.13
C SER A 140 -13.26 22.84 5.77
#